data_AF-A0A645A532-F1
#
_entry.id   AF-A0A645A532-F1
#
_cell.length_a   1.000
_cell.length_b   1.000
_cell.length_c   1.000
_cell.angle_alpha   90.00
_cell.angle_beta   90.00
_cell.angle_gamma   90.00
#
_symmetry.space_group_name_H-M   'P 1'
#
loop_
_entity.id
_entity.type
_entity.pdbx_description
1 polymer ?
#
loop_
_entity_poly.entity_id
_entity_poly.type
_entity_poly.pdbx_seq_one_letter_code
_entity_poly.pdbx_strand_id
1 'polypeptide(L)' 'MKNDPNWDGRVQNIQVTDSKQWYKEIRVLVSSEDSSKNWDLRVSVREKLIDFINENYPGSFARISTTGEEKQRHTATDG' A
#
# COMPACT_ATOMS: atom_id res chain seq x y z
N MET A 1 10.54 -12.82 4.74
CA MET A 1 11.33 -12.17 5.82
C MET A 1 12.49 -13.02 6.29
N LYS A 2 12.29 -14.29 6.70
CA LYS A 2 13.38 -15.11 7.29
C LYS A 2 14.65 -15.27 6.45
N ASN A 3 14.57 -15.10 5.13
CA ASN A 3 15.71 -15.21 4.21
C ASN A 3 16.15 -13.85 3.65
N ASP A 4 15.64 -12.74 4.19
CA ASP A 4 16.01 -11.40 3.75
C ASP A 4 17.32 -10.99 4.42
N PRO A 5 18.41 -10.75 3.68
CA PRO A 5 19.73 -10.46 4.26
C PRO A 5 19.78 -9.14 5.04
N ASN A 6 18.77 -8.28 4.88
CA ASN A 6 18.69 -7.01 5.59
C ASN A 6 17.99 -7.10 6.95
N TRP A 7 17.42 -8.25 7.31
CA TRP A 7 16.76 -8.47 8.59
C TRP A 7 17.71 -9.06 9.61
N ASP A 8 17.85 -8.41 10.77
CA ASP A 8 18.75 -8.86 11.84
C ASP A 8 18.08 -9.81 12.85
N GLY A 9 16.80 -10.14 12.64
CA GLY A 9 16.05 -11.09 13.46
C GLY A 9 15.53 -10.56 14.80
N ARG A 10 15.85 -9.31 15.19
CA ARG A 10 15.55 -8.83 16.55
C ARG A 10 14.09 -8.46 16.77
N VAL A 11 13.47 -7.81 15.78
CA VAL A 11 12.08 -7.34 15.83
C VAL A 11 11.38 -7.70 14.53
N GLN A 12 10.20 -8.28 14.67
CA GLN A 12 9.25 -8.52 13.60
C GLN A 12 7.86 -8.42 14.20
N ASN A 13 7.12 -7.36 13.88
CA ASN A 13 5.75 -7.19 14.33
C ASN A 13 4.89 -6.55 13.23
N ILE A 14 3.63 -6.95 13.17
CA ILE A 14 2.60 -6.34 12.34
C ILE A 14 1.38 -6.09 13.20
N GLN A 15 0.87 -4.85 13.15
CA GLN A 15 -0.26 -4.44 13.97
C GLN A 15 -1.21 -3.59 13.14
N VAL A 16 -2.51 -3.86 13.26
CA VAL A 16 -3.54 -2.91 12.82
C VAL A 16 -3.59 -1.80 13.87
N THR A 17 -3.23 -0.59 13.47
CA THR A 17 -3.22 0.57 14.37
C THR A 17 -4.55 1.30 14.37
N ASP A 18 -5.31 1.21 13.28
CA ASP A 18 -6.64 1.81 13.17
C ASP A 18 -7.51 1.06 12.14
N SER A 19 -8.82 1.15 12.28
CA SER A 19 -9.81 0.66 11.32
C SER A 19 -10.78 1.77 11.00
N LYS A 20 -10.64 2.35 9.81
CA LYS A 20 -11.54 3.36 9.26
C LYS A 20 -12.65 2.69 8.45
N GLN A 21 -13.64 3.48 8.04
CA GLN A 21 -14.78 3.00 7.24
C GLN A 21 -14.35 2.28 5.95
N TRP A 22 -13.30 2.78 5.28
CA TRP A 22 -12.90 2.31 3.95
C TRP A 22 -11.53 1.64 3.90
N TYR A 23 -10.74 1.71 4.97
CA TYR A 23 -9.39 1.15 5.00
C TYR A 23 -8.94 0.85 6.43
N LYS A 24 -7.92 0.00 6.56
CA LYS A 24 -7.21 -0.25 7.81
C LYS A 24 -5.82 0.34 7.74
N GLU A 25 -5.35 0.86 8.85
CA GLU A 25 -3.97 1.32 8.99
C GLU A 25 -3.16 0.20 9.60
N ILE A 26 -2.05 -0.14 8.94
CA ILE A 26 -1.18 -1.24 9.36
C ILE A 26 0.21 -0.68 9.62
N ARG A 27 0.74 -0.96 10.82
CA ARG A 27 2.13 -0.71 11.17
C ARG A 27 2.92 -2.00 11.07
N VAL A 28 3.97 -1.95 10.26
CA VAL A 28 5.00 -2.99 10.20
C VAL A 28 6.23 -2.48 10.94
N LEU A 29 6.68 -3.23 11.94
CA LEU A 29 7.90 -2.94 12.68
C LEU A 29 8.91 -4.05 12.44
N VAL A 30 10.08 -3.67 11.93
CA VAL A 30 11.20 -4.55 11.60
C VAL A 30 12.51 -3.91 12.06
N SER A 31 13.50 -4.75 12.32
CA SER A 31 14.85 -4.32 12.70
C SER A 31 15.89 -4.76 11.67
N SER A 32 16.96 -3.97 11.58
CA SER A 32 18.11 -4.20 10.72
C SER A 32 19.34 -3.67 11.44
N GLU A 33 20.52 -4.13 11.00
CA GLU A 33 21.80 -3.77 11.59
C GLU A 33 22.10 -2.26 11.51
N ASP A 34 21.69 -1.61 10.42
CA ASP A 34 21.89 -0.18 10.19
C ASP A 34 20.68 0.47 9.48
N SER A 35 20.70 1.80 9.38
CA SER A 35 19.60 2.58 8.80
C SER A 35 19.42 2.37 7.30
N SER A 36 20.50 2.12 6.56
CA SER A 36 20.46 1.87 5.12
C SER A 36 19.78 0.53 4.83
N LYS A 37 20.20 -0.54 5.52
CA LYS A 37 19.56 -1.85 5.43
C LYS A 37 18.10 -1.81 5.90
N ASN A 38 17.79 -1.01 6.92
CA ASN A 38 16.41 -0.86 7.40
C ASN A 38 15.52 -0.19 6.33
N TRP A 39 16.05 0.77 5.57
CA TRP A 39 15.33 1.33 4.44
C TRP A 39 14.99 0.25 3.40
N ASP A 40 15.98 -0.50 2.96
CA ASP A 40 15.81 -1.56 1.96
C ASP A 40 14.87 -2.66 2.44
N LEU A 41 14.97 -3.07 3.71
CA LEU A 41 14.07 -4.04 4.31
C LEU A 41 12.63 -3.53 4.30
N ARG A 42 12.38 -2.26 4.66
CA ARG A 42 11.02 -1.69 4.63
C ARG A 42 10.44 -1.63 3.22
N VAL A 43 11.26 -1.35 2.21
CA VAL A 43 10.83 -1.38 0.80
C VAL A 43 10.44 -2.81 0.43
N SER A 44 11.35 -3.77 0.63
CA SER A 44 11.11 -5.17 0.25
C SER A 44 9.88 -5.76 0.94
N VAL A 45 9.66 -5.43 2.22
CA VAL A 45 8.50 -5.89 2.97
C VAL A 45 7.21 -5.27 2.45
N ARG A 46 7.21 -3.98 2.09
CA ARG A 46 6.02 -3.32 1.53
C ARG A 46 5.63 -3.93 0.20
N GLU A 47 6.59 -4.15 -0.70
CA GLU A 47 6.34 -4.75 -2.01
C GLU A 47 5.77 -6.17 -1.87
N LYS A 48 6.44 -7.03 -1.09
CA LYS A 48 5.96 -8.40 -0.83
C LYS A 48 4.58 -8.43 -0.17
N LEU A 49 4.26 -7.46 0.69
CA LEU A 49 2.93 -7.37 1.30
C LEU A 49 1.87 -6.99 0.25
N ILE A 50 2.17 -6.05 -0.64
CA ILE A 50 1.27 -5.65 -1.73
C ILE A 50 1.05 -6.82 -2.68
N ASP A 51 2.12 -7.52 -3.08
CA ASP A 51 2.05 -8.69 -3.95
C ASP A 51 1.21 -9.80 -3.32
N PHE A 52 1.45 -10.11 -2.04
CA PHE A 52 0.64 -11.08 -1.29
C PHE A 52 -0.85 -10.71 -1.29
N ILE A 53 -1.19 -9.44 -1.09
CA ILE A 53 -2.59 -8.99 -1.12
C ILE A 53 -3.18 -9.13 -2.52
N ASN A 54 -2.44 -8.74 -3.57
CA ASN A 54 -2.89 -8.86 -4.95
C ASN A 54 -3.14 -10.31 -5.36
N GLU A 55 -2.24 -11.23 -5.00
CA GLU A 55 -2.30 -12.63 -5.37
C GLU A 55 -3.41 -13.39 -4.62
N ASN A 56 -3.57 -13.11 -3.32
CA ASN A 56 -4.46 -13.89 -2.46
C ASN A 56 -5.84 -13.26 -2.27
N TYR A 57 -5.98 -11.96 -2.52
CA TYR A 57 -7.23 -11.22 -2.30
C TYR A 57 -7.52 -10.24 -3.45
N PRO A 58 -7.79 -10.76 -4.66
CA PRO A 58 -8.04 -9.93 -5.83
C PRO A 58 -9.20 -8.96 -5.59
N GLY A 59 -9.00 -7.69 -5.94
CA GLY A 59 -10.00 -6.62 -5.73
C GLY A 59 -9.96 -5.94 -4.36
N SER A 60 -9.01 -6.30 -3.48
CA SER A 60 -8.86 -5.65 -2.16
C SER A 60 -8.39 -4.22 -2.21
N PHE A 61 -7.68 -3.81 -3.27
CA PHE A 61 -7.27 -2.43 -3.45
C PHE A 61 -8.41 -1.59 -4.02
N ALA A 62 -8.55 -0.37 -3.49
CA ALA A 62 -9.50 0.61 -4.01
C ALA A 62 -9.23 0.87 -5.49
N ARG A 63 -10.27 0.74 -6.32
CA ARG A 63 -10.21 1.04 -7.74
C ARG A 63 -10.62 2.48 -7.97
N ILE A 64 -9.81 3.22 -8.71
CA ILE A 64 -10.22 4.53 -9.25
C ILE A 64 -11.10 4.25 -10.48
N SER A 65 -12.36 4.69 -10.46
CA SER A 65 -13.24 4.65 -11.63
C SER A 65 -12.96 5.86 -12.53
N THR A 66 -12.46 5.64 -13.73
CA THR A 66 -12.22 6.71 -14.73
C THR A 66 -13.47 7.05 -15.54
N THR A 67 -14.68 6.94 -14.95
CA THR A 67 -15.91 7.35 -15.64
C THR A 67 -15.96 8.87 -15.64
N GLY A 68 -15.35 9.49 -16.65
CA GLY A 68 -15.35 10.94 -16.82
C GLY A 68 -16.76 11.45 -17.12
N GLU A 69 -17.22 12.42 -16.35
CA GLU A 69 -18.36 13.25 -16.70
C GLU A 69 -17.98 14.13 -17.91
N GLU A 70 -18.57 13.85 -19.06
CA GLU A 70 -18.54 14.76 -20.21
C GLU A 70 -19.28 16.04 -19.85
N LYS A 71 -18.55 17.12 -19.51
CA LYS A 71 -19.14 18.45 -19.37
C LYS A 71 -19.78 18.85 -20.70
N GLN A 72 -21.11 18.87 -20.74
CA GLN A 72 -21.88 19.46 -21.82
C GLN A 72 -21.43 20.92 -22.03
N ARG A 73 -20.79 21.19 -23.17
CA ARG A 73 -20.56 22.56 -23.62
C ARG A 73 -21.92 23.10 -24.04
N HIS A 74 -22.48 24.02 -23.24
CA HIS A 74 -23.60 24.85 -23.67
C HIS A 74 -23.18 25.58 -24.96
N THR A 75 -23.77 25.19 -26.08
CA THR A 75 -23.79 26.03 -27.28
C THR A 75 -24.84 27.11 -27.04
N ALA A 76 -24.39 28.34 -26.79
CA ALA A 76 -25.25 29.50 -26.92
C ALA A 76 -25.62 29.64 -28.40
N THR A 77 -26.87 29.35 -28.73
CA THR A 77 -27.49 29.83 -29.96
C THR A 77 -28.17 31.14 -29.59
N ASP A 78 -27.45 32.25 -29.79
CA ASP A 78 -28.06 33.58 -29.82
C ASP A 78 -28.82 33.70 -31.16
N GLY A 79 -30.12 33.99 -31.04
CA GLY A 79 -30.99 34.36 -32.15
C GLY A 79 -31.07 35.86 -32.37
#